data_AF-A0A0G0L0T6-F1
#
_entry.id   AF-A0A0G0L0T6-F1
#
_cell.length_a   1.000
_cell.length_b   1.000
_cell.length_c   1.000
_cell.angle_alpha   90.00
_cell.angle_beta   90.00
_cell.angle_gamma   90.00
#
_symmetry.space_group_name_H-M   'P 1'
#
loop_
_entity.id
_entity.type
_entity.pdbx_description
1 polymer ?
#
loop_
_entity_poly.entity_id
_entity_poly.type
_entity_poly.pdbx_seq_one_letter_code
_entity_poly.pdbx_strand_id
1 'polypeptide(L)' 'MTFSELAKYLERLEATPSRLEITRILAELFKKAEVEEIDKIVYLVLGTLAPNYKGIV' A
#
# COMPACT_ATOMS: atom_id res chain seq x y z
N MET A 1 -6.68 7.49 -6.03
CA MET A 1 -5.58 7.37 -7.00
C MET A 1 -5.88 6.26 -7.99
N THR A 2 -5.21 6.26 -9.14
CA THR A 2 -5.35 5.15 -10.10
C THR A 2 -4.51 3.94 -9.68
N PHE A 3 -4.90 2.73 -10.10
CA PHE A 3 -4.10 1.54 -9.81
C PHE A 3 -2.68 1.61 -10.39
N SER A 4 -2.51 2.25 -11.56
CA SER A 4 -1.18 2.48 -12.16
C SER A 4 -0.28 3.35 -11.28
N GLU A 5 -0.85 4.33 -10.56
CA GLU A 5 -0.08 5.11 -9.59
C GLU A 5 0.32 4.27 -8.38
N LEU A 6 -0.59 3.45 -7.83
CA LEU A 6 -0.29 2.54 -6.74
C LEU A 6 0.81 1.53 -7.12
N ALA A 7 0.75 0.97 -8.34
CA ALA A 7 1.74 0.01 -8.83
C ALA A 7 3.16 0.56 -8.80
N LYS A 8 3.36 1.87 -9.07
CA LYS A 8 4.66 2.53 -8.97
C LYS A 8 5.19 2.57 -7.53
N TYR A 9 4.30 2.67 -6.53
CA TYR A 9 4.71 2.57 -5.13
C TYR A 9 5.10 1.13 -4.78
N LEU A 10 4.35 0.13 -5.26
CA LEU A 10 4.67 -1.29 -5.03
C LEU A 10 6.03 -1.66 -5.63
N GLU A 11 6.32 -1.25 -6.86
CA GLU A 11 7.62 -1.45 -7.51
C GLU A 11 8.78 -0.81 -6.71
N ARG A 12 8.59 0.43 -6.21
CA ARG A 12 9.56 1.10 -5.34
C ARG A 12 9.80 0.33 -4.04
N LEU A 13 8.74 -0.21 -3.43
CA LEU A 13 8.84 -0.99 -2.19
C LEU A 13 9.64 -2.28 -2.40
N GLU A 14 9.38 -3.02 -3.49
CA GLU A 14 10.11 -4.24 -3.83
C GLU A 14 11.61 -4.00 -4.04
N ALA A 15 11.96 -2.89 -4.69
CA ALA A 15 13.35 -2.53 -4.95
C ALA A 15 14.11 -1.96 -3.73
N THR A 16 13.42 -1.63 -2.63
CA THR A 16 14.02 -0.91 -1.49
C THR A 16 14.39 -1.85 -0.34
N PRO A 17 15.69 -2.06 -0.04
CA PRO A 17 16.10 -2.92 1.08
C PRO A 17 16.07 -2.21 2.45
N SER A 18 16.06 -0.88 2.47
CA SER A 18 16.11 -0.07 3.69
C SER A 18 14.74 0.03 4.34
N ARG A 19 14.61 -0.46 5.58
CA ARG A 19 13.37 -0.37 6.37
C ARG A 19 12.92 1.08 6.61
N LEU A 20 13.87 2.00 6.82
CA LEU A 20 13.55 3.41 7.01
C LEU A 20 13.02 4.04 5.73
N GLU A 21 13.57 3.66 4.58
CA GLU A 21 13.11 4.17 3.29
C GLU A 21 11.76 3.56 2.90
N ILE A 22 11.53 2.27 3.14
CA ILE A 22 10.20 1.65 3.05
C ILE A 22 9.18 2.44 3.87
N THR A 23 9.51 2.77 5.13
CA THR A 23 8.62 3.55 6.00
C THR A 23 8.30 4.93 5.42
N ARG A 24 9.29 5.59 4.80
CA ARG A 24 9.09 6.88 4.13
C ARG A 24 8.19 6.76 2.90
N ILE A 25 8.40 5.74 2.06
CA ILE A 25 7.59 5.48 0.87
C ILE A 25 6.12 5.23 1.28
N LEU A 26 5.90 4.41 2.31
CA LEU A 26 4.55 4.15 2.83
C LEU A 26 3.90 5.40 3.42
N ALA A 27 4.65 6.21 4.17
CA ALA A 27 4.14 7.47 4.69
C ALA A 27 3.76 8.46 3.58
N GLU A 28 4.53 8.50 2.48
CA GLU A 28 4.21 9.28 1.29
C GLU A 28 2.91 8.79 0.63
N LEU A 29 2.80 7.47 0.41
CA LEU A 29 1.62 6.82 -0.17
C LEU A 29 0.36 7.11 0.65
N PHE A 30 0.41 6.92 1.96
CA PHE A 30 -0.76 7.09 2.84
C PHE A 30 -1.20 8.55 2.99
N LYS A 31 -0.29 9.52 2.82
CA LYS A 31 -0.66 10.94 2.76
C LYS A 31 -1.30 11.35 1.44
N LYS A 32 -1.01 10.63 0.35
CA LYS A 32 -1.57 10.89 -0.98
C LYS A 32 -2.92 10.17 -1.19
N ALA A 33 -3.20 9.12 -0.43
CA ALA A 33 -4.44 8.38 -0.53
C ALA A 33 -5.64 9.20 -0.05
N GLU A 34 -6.74 9.11 -0.79
CA GLU A 34 -8.03 9.68 -0.38
C GLU A 34 -8.70 8.81 0.71
N VAL A 35 -9.64 9.40 1.45
CA VAL A 35 -10.33 8.75 2.58
C VAL A 35 -11.11 7.52 2.13
N GLU A 36 -11.65 7.51 0.92
CA GLU A 36 -12.50 6.44 0.39
C GLU A 36 -11.71 5.22 -0.10
N GLU A 37 -10.39 5.34 -0.24
CA GLU A 37 -9.53 4.29 -0.81
C GLU A 37 -8.42 3.79 0.13
N ILE A 38 -8.09 4.55 1.19
CA ILE A 38 -7.02 4.17 2.11
C ILE A 38 -7.22 2.79 2.73
N ASP A 39 -8.48 2.43 3.02
CA ASP A 39 -8.85 1.12 3.57
C ASP A 39 -8.44 -0.04 2.66
N LYS A 40 -8.53 0.13 1.34
CA LYS A 40 -8.14 -0.88 0.34
C LYS A 40 -6.63 -0.88 0.14
N ILE A 41 -6.03 0.30 0.05
CA ILE A 41 -4.59 0.46 -0.19
C ILE A 41 -3.77 -0.23 0.89
N VAL A 42 -4.15 -0.10 2.17
CA VAL A 42 -3.39 -0.74 3.27
C VAL A 42 -3.35 -2.26 3.15
N TYR A 43 -4.43 -2.90 2.69
CA TYR A 43 -4.44 -4.36 2.50
C TYR A 43 -3.72 -4.77 1.23
N LEU A 44 -3.87 -4.02 0.14
CA LEU A 44 -3.19 -4.29 -1.13
C LEU A 44 -1.67 -4.25 -0.97
N VAL A 45 -1.13 -3.29 -0.19
CA VAL A 45 0.30 -3.23 0.14
C VAL A 45 0.77 -4.46 0.92
N LEU A 46 -0.12 -5.05 1.74
CA LEU A 46 0.14 -6.30 2.47
C LEU A 46 -0.07 -7.56 1.61
N GLY A 47 -0.46 -7.42 0.34
CA GLY A 47 -0.76 -8.55 -0.54
C GLY A 47 -2.08 -9.25 -0.22
N THR A 48 -3.02 -8.55 0.41
CA THR A 48 -4.32 -9.09 0.85
C THR A 48 -5.48 -8.21 0.37
N LEU A 49 -6.69 -8.76 0.29
CA LEU A 49 -7.88 -7.98 -0.10
C LEU A 49 -8.66 -7.41 1.10
N ALA A 50 -8.48 -8.02 2.26
CA ALA A 50 -9.26 -7.75 3.46
C ALA A 50 -8.52 -8.28 4.69
N PRO A 51 -8.88 -7.83 5.91
CA PRO A 51 -8.31 -8.40 7.12
C PRO A 51 -8.80 -9.85 7.31
N ASN A 52 -7.92 -10.69 7.86
CA ASN A 52 -8.16 -12.14 8.03
C ASN A 52 -9.48 -12.49 8.72
N TYR A 53 -9.96 -11.67 9.66
CA TYR A 53 -11.21 -11.94 10.38
C TYR A 53 -12.47 -11.87 9.49
N LYS A 54 -12.39 -11.28 8.29
CA LYS A 54 -13.51 -11.26 7.33
C LYS A 54 -13.67 -12.57 6.56
N GLY A 55 -12.69 -13.49 6.63
CA GLY A 55 -12.76 -14.78 5.93
C GLY A 55 -12.79 -14.68 4.40
N ILE A 56 -12.32 -13.55 3.85
CA ILE A 56 -12.19 -13.35 2.40
C ILE A 56 -10.81 -13.88 2.01
N VAL A 57 -10.78 -14.96 1.21
CA VAL A 57 -9.58 -15.64 0.70
C VAL A 57 -9.34 -15.24 -0.74
#